data_AF-A0A6I9VWW3-F1
#
_entry.id   AF-A0A6I9VWW3-F1
#
_cell.length_a   1.000
_cell.length_b   1.000
_cell.length_c   1.000
_cell.angle_alpha   90.00
_cell.angle_beta   90.00
_cell.angle_gamma   90.00
#
_symmetry.space_group_name_H-M   'P 1'
#
loop_
_entity.id
_entity.type
_entity.pdbx_description
1 polymer ?
#
loop_
_entity_poly.entity_id
_entity_poly.type
_entity_poly.pdbx_seq_one_letter_code
_entity_poly.pdbx_strand_id
1 'polypeptide(L)'
;MWQQPEESLMRNKYAIADLTDDSVNKLQFVLYREEDIIYNEEINSIARKIELSRIIGRKVVGQLFDTAISPSWWSYMWLNEGIATLFGVYIINQT
;
A
#
# COMPACT_ATOMS: atom_id res chain seq x y z
N MET A 1 -2.38 -21.60 -20.91
CA MET A 1 -2.28 -21.84 -19.46
C MET A 1 -1.69 -20.58 -18.85
N TRP A 2 -2.54 -19.60 -18.52
CA TRP A 2 -2.14 -18.31 -17.97
C TRP A 2 -2.55 -18.31 -16.50
N GLN A 3 -1.59 -18.44 -15.59
CA GLN A 3 -1.86 -18.31 -14.16
C GLN A 3 -2.09 -16.84 -13.82
N GLN A 4 -3.14 -16.58 -13.04
CA GLN A 4 -3.58 -15.26 -12.63
C GLN A 4 -2.52 -14.60 -11.72
N PRO A 5 -2.16 -13.31 -11.92
CA PRO A 5 -1.20 -12.61 -11.05
C PRO A 5 -1.77 -12.26 -9.66
N GLU A 6 -3.10 -12.23 -9.51
CA GLU A 6 -3.79 -11.73 -8.31
C GLU A 6 -3.49 -12.55 -7.04
N GLU A 7 -3.30 -13.86 -7.15
CA GLU A 7 -3.05 -14.70 -5.97
C GLU A 7 -1.67 -14.46 -5.34
N SER A 8 -0.69 -13.95 -6.10
CA SER A 8 0.68 -13.76 -5.58
C SER A 8 0.82 -12.50 -4.72
N LEU A 9 0.11 -11.41 -5.07
CA LEU A 9 0.22 -10.11 -4.41
C LEU A 9 -0.43 -10.09 -3.01
N MET A 10 -1.39 -10.98 -2.76
CA MET A 10 -2.11 -11.08 -1.48
C MET A 10 -1.42 -11.98 -0.46
N ARG A 11 -0.43 -12.79 -0.86
CA ARG A 11 -0.03 -13.99 -0.10
C ARG A 11 0.78 -13.69 1.16
N ASN A 12 1.50 -12.56 1.22
CA ASN A 12 2.44 -12.28 2.31
C ASN A 12 2.40 -10.80 2.76
N LYS A 13 1.57 -10.49 3.76
CA LYS A 13 1.55 -9.19 4.46
C LYS A 13 2.15 -9.38 5.85
N TYR A 14 3.19 -8.61 6.19
CA TYR A 14 3.84 -8.67 7.50
C TYR A 14 3.77 -7.30 8.17
N ALA A 15 3.34 -7.28 9.43
CA ALA A 15 3.44 -6.12 10.30
C ALA A 15 4.76 -6.18 11.07
N ILE A 16 5.53 -5.09 11.03
CA ILE A 16 6.79 -4.99 11.77
C ILE A 16 6.69 -3.76 12.68
N ALA A 17 6.94 -3.97 13.98
CA ALA A 17 7.00 -2.89 14.96
C ALA A 17 8.25 -2.02 14.72
N ASP A 18 8.09 -0.69 14.84
CA ASP A 18 9.17 0.30 14.74
C ASP A 18 9.89 0.39 13.38
N LEU A 19 9.14 0.29 12.27
CA LEU A 19 9.68 0.52 10.93
C LEU A 19 9.78 2.05 10.66
N THR A 20 11.01 2.57 10.49
CA THR A 20 11.25 3.92 9.97
C THR A 20 11.01 3.92 8.46
N ASP A 21 10.14 4.83 7.99
CA ASP A 21 9.67 4.88 6.60
C ASP A 21 10.74 5.45 5.67
N ASP A 22 11.79 4.66 5.44
CA ASP A 22 12.76 4.88 4.38
C ASP A 22 13.16 3.52 3.79
N SER A 23 12.41 3.10 2.77
CA SER A 23 12.83 2.13 1.75
C SER A 23 13.14 0.69 2.21
N VAL A 24 12.12 -0.16 2.34
CA VAL A 24 12.32 -1.62 2.22
C VAL A 24 11.27 -2.22 1.29
N ASN A 25 11.49 -2.03 -0.01
CA ASN A 25 10.74 -2.69 -1.09
C ASN A 25 11.55 -3.87 -1.63
N LYS A 26 11.42 -5.05 -1.00
CA LYS A 26 11.90 -6.32 -1.58
C LYS A 26 10.74 -7.00 -2.30
N LEU A 27 10.49 -6.59 -3.54
CA LEU A 27 9.78 -7.18 -4.71
C LEU A 27 8.63 -8.22 -4.53
N GLN A 28 8.14 -8.51 -3.33
CA GLN A 28 7.08 -9.50 -3.08
C GLN A 28 6.40 -9.36 -1.71
N PHE A 29 6.73 -8.34 -0.92
CA PHE A 29 6.15 -8.12 0.40
C PHE A 29 5.69 -6.67 0.55
N VAL A 30 4.43 -6.46 0.91
CA VAL A 30 3.97 -5.16 1.40
C VAL A 30 4.25 -5.09 2.90
N LEU A 31 5.16 -4.21 3.30
CA LEU A 31 5.46 -3.95 4.71
C LEU A 31 4.56 -2.84 5.24
N TYR A 32 3.88 -3.15 6.34
CA TYR A 32 3.08 -2.19 7.08
C TYR A 32 3.71 -1.99 8.45
N ARG A 33 3.67 -0.76 8.96
CA ARG A 33 3.83 -0.56 10.41
C ARG A 33 2.62 -1.22 11.06
N GLU A 34 2.81 -1.81 12.22
CA GLU A 34 1.72 -2.52 12.91
C GLU A 34 0.49 -1.63 13.11
N GLU A 35 0.71 -0.36 13.45
CA GLU A 35 -0.36 0.63 13.54
C GLU A 35 -1.11 0.84 12.21
N ASP A 36 -0.45 0.71 11.05
CA ASP A 36 -1.01 1.00 9.73
C ASP A 36 -1.92 -0.12 9.18
N ILE A 37 -2.11 -1.22 9.91
CA ILE A 37 -2.94 -2.35 9.46
C ILE A 37 -3.92 -2.87 10.51
N ILE A 38 -3.71 -2.57 11.80
CA ILE A 38 -4.60 -3.03 12.88
C ILE A 38 -5.86 -2.13 12.95
N TYR A 39 -7.02 -2.77 12.83
CA TYR A 39 -8.32 -2.17 13.07
C TYR A 39 -9.16 -3.05 13.99
N ASN A 40 -9.81 -2.43 14.98
CA ASN A 40 -10.74 -3.05 15.91
C ASN A 40 -11.99 -2.17 16.00
N GLU A 41 -13.15 -2.70 15.61
CA GLU A 41 -14.44 -1.99 15.55
C GLU A 41 -14.95 -1.50 16.91
N GLU A 42 -14.57 -2.15 18.01
CA GLU A 42 -15.01 -1.78 19.36
C GLU A 42 -14.23 -0.58 19.93
N ILE A 43 -13.00 -0.36 19.45
CA ILE A 43 -12.05 0.60 20.02
C ILE A 43 -11.74 1.75 19.06
N ASN A 44 -11.74 1.48 17.75
CA ASN A 44 -11.31 2.43 16.73
C ASN A 44 -12.47 3.21 16.13
N SER A 45 -12.20 4.48 15.84
CA SER A 45 -13.18 5.38 15.22
C SER A 45 -13.34 5.12 13.72
N ILE A 46 -14.43 5.64 13.16
CA ILE A 46 -14.65 5.67 11.70
C ILE A 46 -13.50 6.41 11.00
N ALA A 47 -12.97 7.48 11.61
CA ALA A 47 -11.82 8.20 11.08
C ALA A 47 -10.58 7.30 10.94
N ARG A 48 -10.34 6.41 11.92
CA ARG A 48 -9.26 5.41 11.85
C ARG A 48 -9.49 4.42 10.72
N LYS A 49 -10.72 3.96 10.51
CA LYS A 49 -11.06 3.09 9.38
C LYS A 49 -10.72 3.74 8.04
N ILE A 50 -11.08 5.01 7.87
CA ILE A 50 -10.78 5.80 6.66
C ILE A 50 -9.27 5.97 6.47
N GLU A 51 -8.54 6.29 7.54
CA GLU A 51 -7.09 6.45 7.51
C GLU A 51 -6.38 5.16 7.08
N LEU A 52 -6.75 4.02 7.66
CA LEU A 52 -6.19 2.72 7.31
C LEU A 52 -6.51 2.35 5.87
N SER A 53 -7.74 2.55 5.40
CA SER A 53 -8.11 2.32 4.00
C SER A 53 -7.25 3.16 3.03
N ARG A 54 -6.93 4.41 3.37
CA ARG A 54 -6.04 5.27 2.56
C ARG A 54 -4.62 4.72 2.51
N ILE A 55 -4.07 4.34 3.66
CA ILE A 55 -2.68 3.86 3.77
C ILE A 55 -2.53 2.54 3.00
N ILE A 56 -3.47 1.61 3.19
CA ILE A 56 -3.49 0.33 2.48
C ILE A 56 -3.63 0.55 0.98
N GLY A 57 -4.58 1.39 0.56
CA GLY A 57 -4.79 1.71 -0.86
C GLY A 57 -3.54 2.29 -1.52
N ARG A 58 -2.90 3.28 -0.88
CA ARG A 58 -1.67 3.89 -1.37
C ARG A 58 -0.53 2.87 -1.49
N LYS A 59 -0.30 2.04 -0.46
CA LYS A 59 0.79 1.05 -0.47
C LYS A 59 0.60 -0.03 -1.53
N VAL A 60 -0.63 -0.53 -1.70
CA VAL A 60 -0.94 -1.53 -2.73
C VAL A 60 -0.68 -0.97 -4.14
N VAL A 61 -1.15 0.25 -4.42
CA VAL A 61 -0.94 0.89 -5.71
C VAL A 61 0.53 1.23 -5.93
N GLY A 62 1.22 1.76 -4.92
CA GLY A 62 2.65 2.05 -4.99
C GLY A 62 3.47 0.81 -5.38
N GLN A 63 3.22 -0.34 -4.74
CA GLN A 63 3.92 -1.57 -5.11
C GLN A 63 3.62 -2.07 -6.52
N LEU A 64 2.34 -1.99 -6.93
CA LEU A 64 1.92 -2.35 -8.28
C LEU A 64 2.64 -1.49 -9.32
N PHE A 65 2.70 -0.18 -9.11
CA PHE A 65 3.32 0.76 -10.04
C PHE A 65 4.85 0.71 -10.02
N ASP A 66 5.48 0.52 -8.86
CA ASP A 66 6.94 0.34 -8.79
C ASP A 66 7.39 -0.95 -9.49
N THR A 67 6.60 -2.01 -9.41
CA THR A 67 6.89 -3.31 -10.04
C THR A 67 6.54 -3.33 -11.53
N ALA A 68 5.45 -2.68 -11.94
CA ALA A 68 4.98 -2.68 -13.33
C ALA A 68 5.58 -1.56 -14.18
N ILE A 69 5.85 -0.39 -13.58
CA ILE A 69 6.28 0.83 -14.24
C ILE A 69 7.37 1.50 -13.40
N SER A 70 8.59 0.98 -13.49
CA SER A 70 9.74 1.62 -12.86
C SER A 70 10.14 2.88 -13.65
N PRO A 71 10.24 4.06 -13.01
CA PRO A 71 10.61 5.30 -13.69
C PRO A 71 12.03 5.21 -14.24
N SER A 72 12.25 5.78 -15.42
CA SER A 72 13.58 5.81 -16.07
C SER A 72 14.59 6.72 -15.37
N TRP A 73 14.12 7.65 -14.53
CA TRP A 73 14.95 8.57 -13.76
C TRP A 73 14.26 9.01 -12.47
N TRP A 74 15.04 9.37 -11.45
CA TRP A 74 14.55 9.84 -10.15
C TRP A 74 13.59 11.03 -10.25
N SER A 75 13.77 11.90 -11.25
CA SER A 75 12.88 13.03 -11.50
C SER A 75 11.45 12.64 -11.87
N TYR A 76 11.18 11.37 -12.16
CA TYR A 76 9.85 10.85 -12.49
C TYR A 76 9.22 10.04 -11.36
N MET A 77 9.89 9.87 -10.21
CA MET A 77 9.32 9.16 -9.05
C MET A 77 8.02 9.77 -8.55
N TRP A 78 7.86 11.10 -8.70
CA TRP A 78 6.64 11.80 -8.29
C TRP A 78 5.38 11.23 -8.98
N LEU A 79 5.52 10.64 -10.17
CA LEU A 79 4.39 10.08 -10.89
C LEU A 79 3.84 8.85 -10.18
N ASN A 80 4.72 7.95 -9.74
CA ASN A 80 4.34 6.76 -8.98
C ASN A 80 3.70 7.16 -7.64
N GLU A 81 4.32 8.08 -6.91
CA GLU A 81 3.80 8.60 -5.64
C GLU A 81 2.48 9.36 -5.79
N GLY A 82 2.33 10.13 -6.86
CA GLY A 82 1.12 10.88 -7.18
C GLY A 82 -0.05 9.95 -7.49
N ILE A 83 0.17 8.92 -8.31
CA ILE A 83 -0.83 7.89 -8.61
C ILE A 83 -1.22 7.12 -7.35
N ALA A 84 -0.24 6.67 -6.55
CA ALA A 84 -0.50 5.97 -5.30
C ALA A 84 -1.35 6.82 -4.34
N THR A 85 -1.06 8.12 -4.23
CA THR A 85 -1.81 9.06 -3.40
C THR A 85 -3.24 9.26 -3.91
N LEU A 86 -3.43 9.43 -5.22
CA LEU A 86 -4.75 9.57 -5.84
C LEU A 86 -5.63 8.36 -5.56
N PHE A 87 -5.11 7.14 -5.78
CA PHE A 87 -5.84 5.91 -5.53
C PHE A 87 -6.11 5.66 -4.04
N GLY A 88 -5.18 6.05 -3.16
CA GLY A 88 -5.40 6.01 -1.71
C GLY A 88 -6.61 6.85 -1.28
N VAL A 89 -6.82 8.01 -1.90
CA VAL A 89 -8.03 8.84 -1.65
C VAL A 89 -9.26 8.25 -2.33
N TYR A 90 -9.13 7.75 -3.56
CA TYR A 90 -10.24 7.18 -4.33
C TYR A 90 -10.93 6.02 -3.58
N ILE A 91 -10.15 5.14 -2.93
CA ILE A 91 -10.66 3.98 -2.21
C ILE A 91 -11.59 4.36 -1.04
N ILE A 92 -11.40 5.53 -0.43
CA ILE A 92 -12.29 6.00 0.66
C ILE A 92 -13.74 6.07 0.17
N ASN A 93 -13.95 6.52 -1.07
CA ASN A 93 -15.29 6.69 -1.64
C ASN A 93 -15.93 5.37 -2.09
N GLN A 94 -15.22 4.25 -1.96
CA GLN A 94 -15.68 2.90 -2.33
C GLN A 94 -15.95 2.01 -1.10
N THR A 95 -15.73 2.51 0.12
CA THR A 95 -16.00 1.84 1.41
C THR A 95 -17.18 2.46 2.13
#